data_AF-A0A2R6G0X7-F1
#
_entry.id   AF-A0A2R6G0X7-F1
#
_cell.length_a   1.000
_cell.length_b   1.000
_cell.length_c   1.000
_cell.angle_alpha   90.00
_cell.angle_beta   90.00
_cell.angle_gamma   90.00
#
_symmetry.space_group_name_H-M   'P 1'
#
loop_
_entity.id
_entity.type
_entity.pdbx_description
1 polymer ?
#
loop_
_entity_poly.entity_id
_entity_poly.type
_entity_poly.pdbx_seq_one_letter_code
_entity_poly.pdbx_strand_id
1 'polypeptide(L)'
;MNAEAVVLDIDGVLVDVADSYRRAIIESVESVYVDTISREGIQKFKDAGGFNNDWELTYAAALYVLAQQEGLEQAIEDFTDRLADRGGGLDAAEAVIESALAPEVTARVREAWEPGRLRDVFQQLYLGTELYRDLEGAAPDPDLALDSRGYIHDEPTVATPETIAALTEVFRVGVLTGRPAAEADIALSRVGLDVPPAHRFTMDDWAEGKPHPRALLTLAEHLDSKDITFVGDTLDDIRTARNAAAADPDREYRAVGVLTGGLAGEDGRENFEAAGADRVLDSVNDLPGLLDPV
;
A
#
# COMPACT_ATOMS: atom_id res chain seq x y z
N MET A 1 6.29 -10.08 25.05
CA MET A 1 4.87 -9.95 24.64
C MET A 1 4.45 -11.31 24.12
N ASN A 2 3.43 -11.93 24.70
CA ASN A 2 3.02 -13.27 24.31
C ASN A 2 2.51 -13.33 22.87
N ALA A 3 2.85 -14.37 22.12
CA ALA A 3 2.27 -14.66 20.81
C ALA A 3 2.32 -16.15 20.49
N GLU A 4 1.26 -16.68 19.91
CA GLU A 4 1.23 -18.01 19.28
C GLU A 4 1.42 -17.91 17.76
N ALA A 5 0.88 -16.84 17.18
CA ALA A 5 0.98 -16.53 15.76
C ALA A 5 1.41 -15.09 15.51
N VAL A 6 2.13 -14.91 14.40
CA VAL A 6 2.51 -13.60 13.86
C VAL A 6 1.94 -13.49 12.45
N VAL A 7 1.17 -12.43 12.22
CA VAL A 7 0.69 -12.05 10.90
C VAL A 7 1.49 -10.83 10.45
N LEU A 8 2.02 -10.87 9.24
CA LEU A 8 2.88 -9.83 8.69
C LEU A 8 2.18 -9.18 7.49
N ASP A 9 2.14 -7.85 7.46
CA ASP A 9 2.00 -7.16 6.17
C ASP A 9 3.27 -7.37 5.34
N ILE A 10 3.19 -7.06 4.04
CA ILE A 10 4.31 -7.12 3.12
C ILE A 10 4.96 -5.74 2.96
N ASP A 11 4.17 -4.74 2.59
CA ASP A 11 4.67 -3.41 2.24
C ASP A 11 5.10 -2.69 3.51
N GLY A 12 6.28 -2.06 3.48
CA GLY A 12 6.86 -1.38 4.64
C GLY A 12 7.28 -2.30 5.80
N VAL A 13 6.89 -3.59 5.79
CA VAL A 13 7.24 -4.59 6.81
C VAL A 13 8.30 -5.56 6.29
N LEU A 14 8.00 -6.28 5.21
CA LEU A 14 8.91 -7.27 4.61
C LEU A 14 9.79 -6.65 3.52
N VAL A 15 9.22 -5.73 2.73
CA VAL A 15 9.90 -5.04 1.63
C VAL A 15 9.61 -3.54 1.66
N ASP A 16 10.56 -2.74 1.20
CA ASP A 16 10.41 -1.29 1.03
C ASP A 16 9.94 -0.98 -0.40
N VAL A 17 8.72 -0.48 -0.48
CA VAL A 17 8.00 -0.16 -1.72
C VAL A 17 7.99 1.33 -2.05
N ALA A 18 8.63 2.14 -1.20
CA ALA A 18 8.51 3.60 -1.25
C ALA A 18 8.96 4.17 -2.59
N ASP A 19 10.01 3.60 -3.19
CA ASP A 19 10.55 4.06 -4.47
C ASP A 19 9.80 3.47 -5.67
N SER A 20 9.41 2.20 -5.62
CA SER A 20 8.75 1.49 -6.74
C SER A 20 7.42 2.15 -7.11
N TYR A 21 6.56 2.41 -6.12
CA TYR A 21 5.26 3.06 -6.38
C TYR A 21 5.42 4.52 -6.81
N ARG A 22 6.34 5.27 -6.21
CA ARG A 22 6.57 6.68 -6.62
C ARG A 22 7.04 6.76 -8.07
N ARG A 23 7.94 5.86 -8.50
CA ARG A 23 8.37 5.78 -9.91
C ARG A 23 7.20 5.41 -10.82
N ALA A 24 6.41 4.39 -10.45
CA ALA A 24 5.24 3.98 -11.22
C ALA A 24 4.24 5.13 -11.40
N ILE A 25 3.92 5.89 -10.34
CA ILE A 25 3.02 7.05 -10.41
C ILE A 25 3.56 8.10 -11.41
N ILE A 26 4.81 8.55 -11.22
CA ILE A 26 5.40 9.63 -12.05
C ILE A 26 5.42 9.22 -13.51
N GLU A 27 5.98 8.05 -13.79
CA GLU A 27 6.24 7.60 -15.15
C GLU A 27 4.95 7.17 -15.87
N SER A 28 3.92 6.73 -15.15
CA SER A 28 2.61 6.48 -15.75
C SER A 28 1.96 7.76 -16.24
N VAL A 29 1.95 8.78 -15.40
CA VAL A 29 1.38 10.09 -15.77
C VAL A 29 2.17 10.70 -16.92
N GLU A 30 3.51 10.66 -16.85
CA GLU A 30 4.39 11.14 -17.92
C GLU A 30 4.17 10.39 -19.24
N SER A 31 4.07 9.06 -19.20
CA SER A 31 3.88 8.24 -20.40
C SER A 31 2.54 8.49 -21.09
N VAL A 32 1.49 8.76 -20.31
CA VAL A 32 0.14 8.99 -20.86
C VAL A 32 -0.05 10.45 -21.30
N TYR A 33 0.53 11.42 -20.58
CA TYR A 33 0.22 12.85 -20.74
C TYR A 33 1.42 13.77 -21.01
N VAL A 34 2.63 13.22 -21.18
CA VAL A 34 3.90 13.92 -21.42
C VAL A 34 4.40 14.75 -20.24
N ASP A 35 3.52 15.38 -19.48
CA ASP A 35 3.82 16.06 -18.22
C ASP A 35 3.55 15.15 -17.02
N THR A 36 4.15 15.48 -15.88
CA THR A 36 3.97 14.71 -14.64
C THR A 36 4.21 15.59 -13.40
N ILE A 37 3.99 15.01 -12.21
CA ILE A 37 4.27 15.65 -10.92
C ILE A 37 5.63 15.23 -10.37
N SER A 38 6.18 16.03 -9.47
CA SER A 38 7.42 15.69 -8.77
C SER A 38 7.19 14.67 -7.65
N ARG A 39 8.28 14.07 -7.14
CA ARG A 39 8.24 13.22 -5.93
C ARG A 39 7.69 13.96 -4.71
N GLU A 40 8.02 15.24 -4.58
CA GLU A 40 7.48 16.11 -3.52
C GLU A 40 5.97 16.28 -3.70
N GLY A 41 5.51 16.45 -4.94
CA GLY A 41 4.08 16.46 -5.29
C GLY A 41 3.36 15.19 -4.87
N ILE A 42 3.93 14.01 -5.12
CA ILE A 42 3.34 12.74 -4.64
C ILE A 42 3.21 12.73 -3.12
N GLN A 43 4.23 13.22 -2.41
CA GLN A 43 4.18 13.28 -0.95
C GLN A 43 3.00 14.15 -0.50
N LYS A 44 2.72 15.28 -1.16
CA LYS A 44 1.54 16.11 -0.87
C LYS A 44 0.22 15.37 -1.05
N PHE A 45 0.10 14.54 -2.09
CA PHE A 45 -1.08 13.69 -2.26
C PHE A 45 -1.20 12.63 -1.16
N LYS A 46 -0.08 11.99 -0.78
CA LYS A 46 -0.07 11.01 0.32
C LYS A 46 -0.45 11.67 1.66
N ASP A 47 0.04 12.87 1.93
CA ASP A 47 -0.28 13.65 3.13
C ASP A 47 -1.76 14.08 3.16
N ALA A 48 -2.35 14.38 2.01
CA ALA A 48 -3.78 14.67 1.90
C ALA A 48 -4.68 13.46 2.23
N GLY A 49 -4.13 12.24 2.09
CA GLY A 49 -4.78 10.98 2.47
C GLY A 49 -6.01 10.63 1.63
N GLY A 50 -6.75 9.60 2.08
CA GLY A 50 -8.04 9.19 1.52
C GLY A 50 -7.99 8.39 0.21
N PHE A 51 -6.80 8.06 -0.30
CA PHE A 51 -6.63 7.18 -1.45
C PHE A 51 -6.61 5.72 -0.99
N ASN A 52 -7.42 4.87 -1.64
CA ASN A 52 -7.48 3.44 -1.29
C ASN A 52 -6.25 2.65 -1.80
N ASN A 53 -5.61 3.14 -2.86
CA ASN A 53 -4.41 2.54 -3.46
C ASN A 53 -3.64 3.58 -4.29
N ASP A 54 -2.42 3.23 -4.73
CA ASP A 54 -1.59 4.11 -5.55
C ASP A 54 -2.15 4.35 -6.97
N TRP A 55 -3.09 3.52 -7.47
CA TRP A 55 -3.78 3.83 -8.74
C TRP A 55 -4.72 5.01 -8.59
N GLU A 56 -5.53 5.08 -7.53
CA GLU A 56 -6.39 6.24 -7.28
C GLU A 56 -5.59 7.53 -7.13
N LEU A 57 -4.44 7.46 -6.44
CA LEU A 57 -3.50 8.59 -6.35
C LEU A 57 -2.97 8.95 -7.74
N THR A 58 -2.58 7.97 -8.55
CA THR A 58 -2.13 8.19 -9.94
C THR A 58 -3.23 8.88 -10.76
N TYR A 59 -4.49 8.48 -10.62
CA TYR A 59 -5.58 9.11 -11.37
C TYR A 59 -5.84 10.55 -10.92
N ALA A 60 -5.75 10.83 -9.62
CA ALA A 60 -5.87 12.19 -9.08
C ALA A 60 -4.70 13.10 -9.49
N ALA A 61 -3.47 12.56 -9.50
CA ALA A 61 -2.30 13.25 -10.02
C ALA A 61 -2.46 13.59 -11.52
N ALA A 62 -2.96 12.64 -12.31
CA ALA A 62 -3.27 12.86 -13.72
C ALA A 62 -4.34 13.94 -13.94
N LEU A 63 -5.40 13.97 -13.12
CA LEU A 63 -6.40 15.04 -13.16
C LEU A 63 -5.78 16.41 -12.94
N TYR A 64 -4.89 16.53 -11.95
CA TYR A 64 -4.17 17.76 -11.68
C TYR A 64 -3.29 18.17 -12.88
N VAL A 65 -2.53 17.25 -13.46
CA VAL A 65 -1.68 17.51 -14.64
C VAL A 65 -2.51 17.98 -15.84
N LEU A 66 -3.57 17.27 -16.18
CA LEU A 66 -4.48 17.66 -17.27
C LEU A 66 -5.11 19.03 -17.02
N ALA A 67 -5.49 19.31 -15.77
CA ALA A 67 -6.01 20.62 -15.39
C ALA A 67 -4.98 21.74 -15.56
N GLN A 68 -3.70 21.49 -15.21
CA GLN A 68 -2.63 22.46 -15.47
C GLN A 68 -2.43 22.72 -16.97
N GLN A 69 -2.47 21.68 -17.80
CA GLN A 69 -2.41 21.81 -19.26
C GLN A 69 -3.56 22.66 -19.82
N GLU A 70 -4.72 22.60 -19.16
CA GLU A 70 -5.91 23.40 -19.48
C GLU A 70 -5.95 24.77 -18.77
N GLY A 71 -4.87 25.17 -18.09
CA GLY A 71 -4.68 26.51 -17.53
C GLY A 71 -4.97 26.66 -16.03
N LEU A 72 -5.02 25.56 -15.26
CA LEU A 72 -5.06 25.65 -13.80
C LEU A 72 -3.76 26.27 -13.27
N GLU A 73 -3.84 27.50 -12.73
CA GLU A 73 -2.70 28.22 -12.15
C GLU A 73 -2.38 27.80 -10.70
N GLN A 74 -3.29 27.05 -10.06
CA GLN A 74 -3.14 26.63 -8.67
C GLN A 74 -1.92 25.71 -8.50
N ALA A 75 -1.10 25.98 -7.47
CA ALA A 75 0.03 25.13 -7.12
C ALA A 75 -0.45 23.78 -6.57
N ILE A 76 0.42 22.77 -6.65
CA ILE A 76 0.08 21.40 -6.22
C ILE A 76 -0.23 21.36 -4.72
N GLU A 77 0.48 22.15 -3.91
CA GLU A 77 0.24 22.26 -2.48
C GLU A 77 -1.16 22.77 -2.19
N ASP A 78 -1.57 23.88 -2.80
CA ASP A 78 -2.90 24.43 -2.60
C ASP A 78 -3.99 23.47 -3.11
N PHE A 79 -3.70 22.71 -4.18
CA PHE A 79 -4.62 21.70 -4.70
C PHE A 79 -4.81 20.56 -3.68
N THR A 80 -3.72 20.01 -3.15
CA THR A 80 -3.75 18.92 -2.16
C THR A 80 -4.32 19.36 -0.82
N ASP A 81 -4.09 20.60 -0.39
CA ASP A 81 -4.70 21.14 0.83
C ASP A 81 -6.24 21.16 0.72
N ARG A 82 -6.76 21.59 -0.44
CA ARG A 82 -8.22 21.55 -0.72
C ARG A 82 -8.78 20.13 -0.80
N LEU A 83 -7.94 19.18 -1.19
CA LEU A 83 -8.26 17.76 -1.27
C LEU A 83 -8.39 17.19 0.15
N ALA A 84 -7.42 17.49 1.02
CA ALA A 84 -7.43 17.14 2.44
C ALA A 84 -8.65 17.75 3.18
N ASP A 85 -8.98 19.02 2.92
CA ASP A 85 -10.18 19.68 3.46
C ASP A 85 -11.50 18.97 3.09
N ARG A 86 -11.49 18.16 2.03
CA ARG A 86 -12.63 17.38 1.53
C ARG A 86 -12.58 15.91 1.95
N GLY A 87 -11.64 15.52 2.80
CA GLY A 87 -11.49 14.16 3.30
C GLY A 87 -10.53 13.27 2.52
N GLY A 88 -9.81 13.81 1.52
CA GLY A 88 -8.85 13.04 0.76
C GLY A 88 -9.46 12.21 -0.38
N GLY A 89 -8.61 11.51 -1.13
CA GLY A 89 -9.04 10.52 -2.13
C GLY A 89 -9.46 11.08 -3.50
N LEU A 90 -9.80 10.15 -4.39
CA LEU A 90 -10.10 10.48 -5.78
C LEU A 90 -11.35 11.34 -5.95
N ASP A 91 -12.42 11.04 -5.21
CA ASP A 91 -13.66 11.82 -5.23
C ASP A 91 -13.43 13.28 -4.85
N ALA A 92 -12.57 13.52 -3.85
CA ALA A 92 -12.19 14.88 -3.47
C ALA A 92 -11.38 15.58 -4.56
N ALA A 93 -10.46 14.88 -5.24
CA ALA A 93 -9.70 15.42 -6.35
C ALA A 93 -10.63 15.89 -7.49
N GLU A 94 -11.59 15.05 -7.88
CA GLU A 94 -12.61 15.42 -8.87
C GLU A 94 -13.40 16.66 -8.46
N ALA A 95 -13.87 16.71 -7.20
CA ALA A 95 -14.62 17.86 -6.68
C ALA A 95 -13.78 19.15 -6.64
N VAL A 96 -12.47 19.06 -6.36
CA VAL A 96 -11.57 20.22 -6.43
C VAL A 96 -11.49 20.72 -7.86
N ILE A 97 -11.30 19.84 -8.85
CA ILE A 97 -11.26 20.21 -10.27
C ILE A 97 -12.57 20.86 -10.73
N GLU A 98 -13.72 20.26 -10.41
CA GLU A 98 -15.04 20.82 -10.76
C GLU A 98 -15.25 22.22 -10.19
N SER A 99 -14.72 22.51 -9.00
CA SER A 99 -14.85 23.80 -8.36
C SER A 99 -13.79 24.83 -8.78
N ALA A 100 -12.66 24.38 -9.34
CA ALA A 100 -11.55 25.24 -9.73
C ALA A 100 -11.64 25.72 -11.19
N LEU A 101 -12.28 24.94 -12.06
CA LEU A 101 -12.32 25.18 -13.49
C LEU A 101 -13.73 25.54 -13.98
N ALA A 102 -13.81 26.24 -15.12
CA ALA A 102 -15.09 26.48 -15.79
C ALA A 102 -15.65 25.16 -16.35
N PRO A 103 -16.99 24.98 -16.43
CA PRO A 103 -17.61 23.71 -16.82
C PRO A 103 -17.11 23.13 -18.15
N GLU A 104 -16.87 23.99 -19.14
CA GLU A 104 -16.34 23.63 -20.45
C GLU A 104 -14.88 23.16 -20.42
N VAL A 105 -14.09 23.64 -19.45
CA VAL A 105 -12.70 23.22 -19.24
C VAL A 105 -12.69 21.89 -18.50
N THR A 106 -13.48 21.76 -17.44
CA THR A 106 -13.67 20.50 -16.70
C THR A 106 -14.12 19.36 -17.62
N ALA A 107 -15.00 19.64 -18.58
CA ALA A 107 -15.44 18.65 -19.57
C ALA A 107 -14.28 18.14 -20.44
N ARG A 108 -13.37 19.02 -20.89
CA ARG A 108 -12.19 18.63 -21.67
C ARG A 108 -11.20 17.81 -20.83
N VAL A 109 -10.93 18.23 -19.60
CA VAL A 109 -10.08 17.47 -18.66
C VAL A 109 -10.63 16.06 -18.48
N ARG A 110 -11.94 15.92 -18.24
CA ARG A 110 -12.59 14.61 -18.10
C ARG A 110 -12.59 13.77 -19.37
N GLU A 111 -12.73 14.40 -20.54
CA GLU A 111 -12.65 13.70 -21.83
C GLU A 111 -11.24 13.16 -22.10
N ALA A 112 -10.19 13.88 -21.68
CA ALA A 112 -8.79 13.46 -21.81
C ALA A 112 -8.34 12.47 -20.71
N TRP A 113 -9.07 12.37 -19.61
CA TRP A 113 -8.69 11.53 -18.48
C TRP A 113 -8.98 10.06 -18.79
N GLU A 114 -7.92 9.23 -18.79
CA GLU A 114 -7.93 7.82 -19.17
C GLU A 114 -7.47 6.94 -17.99
N PRO A 115 -8.25 6.80 -16.89
CA PRO A 115 -7.87 5.97 -15.75
C PRO A 115 -7.49 4.52 -16.11
N GLY A 116 -8.20 3.91 -17.07
CA GLY A 116 -7.90 2.57 -17.54
C GLY A 116 -6.49 2.46 -18.16
N ARG A 117 -6.12 3.42 -19.01
CA ARG A 117 -4.80 3.46 -19.63
C ARG A 117 -3.71 3.76 -18.60
N LEU A 118 -3.95 4.66 -17.64
CA LEU A 118 -3.03 4.91 -16.52
C LEU A 118 -2.78 3.63 -15.71
N ARG A 119 -3.83 2.85 -15.42
CA ARG A 119 -3.72 1.58 -14.69
C ARG A 119 -2.87 0.57 -15.45
N ASP A 120 -3.10 0.43 -16.75
CA ASP A 120 -2.35 -0.53 -17.57
C ASP A 120 -0.88 -0.16 -17.68
N VAL A 121 -0.58 1.13 -17.91
CA VAL A 121 0.80 1.65 -17.93
C VAL A 121 1.48 1.47 -16.57
N PHE A 122 0.78 1.82 -15.48
CA PHE A 122 1.28 1.64 -14.12
C PHE A 122 1.65 0.18 -13.88
N GLN A 123 0.73 -0.74 -14.16
CA GLN A 123 0.94 -2.16 -13.93
C GLN A 123 2.09 -2.70 -14.79
N GLN A 124 2.22 -2.26 -16.03
CA GLN A 124 3.32 -2.70 -16.88
C GLN A 124 4.68 -2.19 -16.39
N LEU A 125 4.77 -0.93 -15.95
CA LEU A 125 6.01 -0.37 -15.38
C LEU A 125 6.38 -1.05 -14.07
N TYR A 126 5.39 -1.30 -13.21
CA TYR A 126 5.59 -1.89 -11.89
C TYR A 126 5.96 -3.38 -11.99
N LEU A 127 5.21 -4.17 -12.76
CA LEU A 127 5.46 -5.61 -12.92
C LEU A 127 6.61 -5.89 -13.89
N GLY A 128 6.82 -5.02 -14.88
CA GLY A 128 7.69 -5.29 -16.02
C GLY A 128 6.98 -6.10 -17.10
N THR A 129 7.60 -6.18 -18.27
CA THR A 129 6.95 -6.66 -19.50
C THR A 129 6.47 -8.11 -19.43
N GLU A 130 7.27 -9.01 -18.85
CA GLU A 130 6.94 -10.43 -18.79
C GLU A 130 5.83 -10.71 -17.77
N LEU A 131 6.00 -10.20 -16.53
CA LEU A 131 5.01 -10.38 -15.48
C LEU A 131 3.68 -9.69 -15.79
N TYR A 132 3.70 -8.50 -16.41
CA TYR A 132 2.46 -7.85 -16.87
C TYR A 132 1.69 -8.74 -17.84
N ARG A 133 2.38 -9.31 -18.85
CA ARG A 133 1.72 -10.22 -19.81
C ARG A 133 1.10 -11.42 -19.12
N ASP A 134 1.83 -12.02 -18.18
CA ASP A 134 1.41 -13.26 -17.54
C ASP A 134 0.31 -13.05 -16.49
N LEU A 135 0.38 -11.98 -15.71
CA LEU A 135 -0.53 -11.69 -14.60
C LEU A 135 -1.77 -10.91 -15.03
N GLU A 136 -1.61 -9.91 -15.90
CA GLU A 136 -2.72 -9.08 -16.37
C GLU A 136 -3.40 -9.67 -17.62
N GLY A 137 -2.78 -10.65 -18.27
CA GLY A 137 -3.32 -11.28 -19.47
C GLY A 137 -3.45 -10.33 -20.67
N ALA A 138 -2.75 -9.19 -20.62
CA ALA A 138 -2.81 -8.12 -21.61
C ALA A 138 -1.54 -8.07 -22.47
N ALA A 139 -1.67 -7.51 -23.68
CA ALA A 139 -0.52 -7.26 -24.53
C ALA A 139 0.26 -6.05 -23.96
N PRO A 140 1.57 -6.19 -23.65
CA PRO A 140 2.35 -5.06 -23.18
C PRO A 140 2.42 -3.96 -24.25
N ASP A 141 2.34 -2.71 -23.80
CA ASP A 141 2.65 -1.53 -24.61
C ASP A 141 4.10 -1.65 -25.13
N PRO A 142 4.32 -1.68 -26.45
CA PRO A 142 5.64 -1.84 -27.04
C PRO A 142 6.59 -0.69 -26.71
N ASP A 143 6.08 0.52 -26.45
CA ASP A 143 6.91 1.69 -26.15
C ASP A 143 7.47 1.61 -24.72
N LEU A 144 6.78 0.89 -23.82
CA LEU A 144 7.22 0.60 -22.44
C LEU A 144 7.96 -0.75 -22.31
N ALA A 145 7.91 -1.59 -23.34
CA ALA A 145 8.46 -2.94 -23.32
C ALA A 145 9.98 -3.01 -23.51
N LEU A 146 10.61 -1.89 -23.87
CA LEU A 146 12.06 -1.80 -24.04
C LEU A 146 12.71 -1.65 -22.66
N ASP A 147 13.27 -2.76 -22.15
CA ASP A 147 14.14 -2.82 -20.97
C ASP A 147 13.48 -2.72 -19.57
N SER A 148 12.15 -2.87 -19.44
CA SER A 148 11.49 -2.86 -18.13
C SER A 148 11.48 -4.23 -17.45
N ARG A 149 12.48 -4.47 -16.59
CA ARG A 149 12.45 -5.61 -15.64
C ARG A 149 11.24 -5.52 -14.71
N GLY A 150 10.78 -4.31 -14.39
CA GLY A 150 9.67 -4.06 -13.46
C GLY A 150 10.17 -3.57 -12.10
N TYR A 151 9.55 -2.52 -11.56
CA TYR A 151 9.94 -1.91 -10.28
C TYR A 151 9.73 -2.82 -9.07
N ILE A 152 8.84 -3.80 -9.18
CA ILE A 152 8.62 -4.83 -8.15
C ILE A 152 9.90 -5.62 -7.82
N HIS A 153 10.87 -5.68 -8.73
CA HIS A 153 12.14 -6.34 -8.50
C HIS A 153 13.20 -5.45 -7.84
N ASP A 154 12.98 -4.14 -7.80
CA ASP A 154 13.91 -3.16 -7.23
C ASP A 154 13.63 -2.90 -5.72
N GLU A 155 12.49 -3.37 -5.19
CA GLU A 155 12.05 -3.10 -3.81
C GLU A 155 13.02 -3.70 -2.79
N PRO A 156 13.75 -2.93 -1.97
CA PRO A 156 14.68 -3.49 -1.01
C PRO A 156 14.00 -4.41 0.01
N THR A 157 14.65 -5.49 0.43
CA THR A 157 14.14 -6.33 1.53
C THR A 157 14.39 -5.63 2.86
N VAL A 158 13.34 -5.46 3.66
CA VAL A 158 13.41 -4.90 5.02
C VAL A 158 13.67 -6.00 6.03
N ALA A 159 12.92 -7.10 5.95
CA ALA A 159 13.09 -8.25 6.82
C ALA A 159 14.40 -8.99 6.48
N THR A 160 15.21 -9.23 7.51
CA THR A 160 16.45 -10.01 7.36
C THR A 160 16.17 -11.52 7.36
N PRO A 161 17.02 -12.33 6.69
CA PRO A 161 16.92 -13.79 6.77
C PRO A 161 16.93 -14.33 8.21
N GLU A 162 17.69 -13.69 9.11
CA GLU A 162 17.75 -14.04 10.53
C GLU A 162 16.41 -13.81 11.22
N THR A 163 15.74 -12.68 10.94
CA THR A 163 14.41 -12.40 11.46
C THR A 163 13.38 -13.39 10.93
N ILE A 164 13.40 -13.70 9.63
CA ILE A 164 12.49 -14.68 9.03
C ILE A 164 12.68 -16.06 9.68
N ALA A 165 13.93 -16.51 9.84
CA ALA A 165 14.23 -17.78 10.50
C ALA A 165 13.73 -17.80 11.96
N ALA A 166 14.01 -16.74 12.73
CA ALA A 166 13.58 -16.64 14.12
C ALA A 166 12.05 -16.69 14.29
N LEU A 167 11.31 -16.01 13.40
CA LEU A 167 9.85 -16.01 13.46
C LEU A 167 9.26 -17.37 13.05
N THR A 168 9.77 -17.98 11.99
CA THR A 168 9.24 -19.24 11.45
C THR A 168 9.64 -20.48 12.28
N GLU A 169 10.72 -20.41 13.05
CA GLU A 169 11.12 -21.49 13.96
C GLU A 169 10.19 -21.60 15.18
N VAL A 170 9.62 -20.47 15.61
CA VAL A 170 8.93 -20.37 16.91
C VAL A 170 7.42 -20.18 16.76
N PHE A 171 6.98 -19.38 15.79
CA PHE A 171 5.58 -18.96 15.67
C PHE A 171 4.91 -19.51 14.42
N ARG A 172 3.59 -19.61 14.46
CA ARG A 172 2.80 -19.80 13.24
C ARG A 172 2.76 -18.47 12.48
N VAL A 173 3.25 -18.46 11.25
CA VAL A 173 3.35 -17.24 10.45
C VAL A 173 2.22 -17.19 9.42
N GLY A 174 1.56 -16.03 9.36
CA GLY A 174 0.59 -15.67 8.32
C GLY A 174 0.93 -14.35 7.65
N VAL A 175 0.27 -14.06 6.54
CA VAL A 175 0.44 -12.83 5.76
C VAL A 175 -0.92 -12.20 5.51
N LEU A 176 -1.03 -10.88 5.74
CA LEU A 176 -2.22 -10.10 5.44
C LEU A 176 -1.78 -8.85 4.69
N THR A 177 -2.04 -8.80 3.39
CA THR A 177 -1.52 -7.76 2.51
C THR A 177 -2.57 -7.20 1.55
N GLY A 178 -2.36 -5.95 1.14
CA GLY A 178 -3.09 -5.32 0.04
C GLY A 178 -2.57 -5.73 -1.34
N ARG A 179 -1.51 -6.53 -1.44
CA ARG A 179 -1.03 -7.04 -2.73
C ARG A 179 -1.96 -8.12 -3.30
N PRO A 180 -2.12 -8.20 -4.64
CA PRO A 180 -2.58 -9.41 -5.30
C PRO A 180 -1.67 -10.61 -4.97
N ALA A 181 -2.23 -11.81 -5.01
CA ALA A 181 -1.54 -13.04 -4.60
C ALA A 181 -0.24 -13.28 -5.36
N ALA A 182 -0.22 -13.03 -6.67
CA ALA A 182 0.97 -13.19 -7.48
C ALA A 182 2.09 -12.18 -7.14
N GLU A 183 1.73 -10.95 -6.78
CA GLU A 183 2.70 -9.94 -6.34
C GLU A 183 3.22 -10.25 -4.92
N ALA A 184 2.34 -10.75 -4.05
CA ALA A 184 2.71 -11.24 -2.74
C ALA A 184 3.71 -12.41 -2.84
N ASP A 185 3.50 -13.36 -3.76
CA ASP A 185 4.43 -14.47 -4.02
C ASP A 185 5.83 -13.98 -4.38
N ILE A 186 5.93 -12.94 -5.20
CA ILE A 186 7.22 -12.35 -5.58
C ILE A 186 7.92 -11.77 -4.34
N ALA A 187 7.22 -10.97 -3.53
CA ALA A 187 7.80 -10.37 -2.33
C ALA A 187 8.23 -11.44 -1.31
N LEU A 188 7.39 -12.44 -1.05
CA LEU A 188 7.66 -13.55 -0.13
C LEU A 188 8.88 -14.37 -0.56
N SER A 189 8.98 -14.68 -1.86
CA SER A 189 10.14 -15.36 -2.45
C SER A 189 11.44 -14.57 -2.24
N ARG A 190 11.39 -13.24 -2.40
CA ARG A 190 12.56 -12.36 -2.26
C ARG A 190 13.08 -12.29 -0.82
N VAL A 191 12.20 -12.30 0.18
CA VAL A 191 12.60 -12.35 1.59
C VAL A 191 12.84 -13.77 2.11
N GLY A 192 12.59 -14.79 1.30
CA GLY A 192 12.77 -16.20 1.69
C GLY A 192 11.74 -16.70 2.71
N LEU A 193 10.56 -16.10 2.74
CA LEU A 193 9.47 -16.48 3.66
C LEU A 193 8.47 -17.39 2.93
N ASP A 194 8.43 -18.67 3.30
CA ASP A 194 7.45 -19.62 2.78
C ASP A 194 6.25 -19.74 3.74
N VAL A 195 5.09 -19.26 3.29
CA VAL A 195 3.82 -19.32 4.04
C VAL A 195 2.84 -20.19 3.27
N PRO A 196 2.12 -21.15 3.86
CA PRO A 196 1.10 -21.91 3.14
C PRO A 196 -0.02 -20.99 2.59
N PRO A 197 -0.64 -21.27 1.43
CA PRO A 197 -1.72 -20.43 0.89
C PRO A 197 -2.88 -20.20 1.87
N ALA A 198 -3.21 -21.17 2.72
CA ALA A 198 -4.26 -21.03 3.74
C ALA A 198 -3.93 -19.98 4.82
N HIS A 199 -2.65 -19.62 5.00
CA HIS A 199 -2.18 -18.63 5.96
C HIS A 199 -1.86 -17.28 5.30
N ARG A 200 -2.29 -17.09 4.05
CA ARG A 200 -2.17 -15.82 3.33
C ARG A 200 -3.56 -15.26 3.10
N PHE A 201 -3.68 -13.95 3.25
CA PHE A 201 -4.88 -13.19 2.91
C PHE A 201 -4.44 -11.99 2.09
N THR A 202 -4.90 -11.94 0.84
CA THR A 202 -4.43 -11.01 -0.20
C THR A 202 -5.59 -10.16 -0.70
N MET A 203 -5.31 -9.20 -1.59
CA MET A 203 -6.37 -8.37 -2.19
C MET A 203 -7.43 -9.21 -2.93
N ASP A 204 -7.04 -10.35 -3.50
CA ASP A 204 -7.95 -11.23 -4.26
C ASP A 204 -9.02 -11.89 -3.39
N ASP A 205 -8.81 -11.96 -2.07
CA ASP A 205 -9.64 -12.74 -1.15
C ASP A 205 -10.86 -11.96 -0.60
N TRP A 206 -10.93 -10.64 -0.84
CA TRP A 206 -11.99 -9.79 -0.30
C TRP A 206 -12.20 -8.48 -1.07
N ALA A 207 -13.38 -7.87 -0.88
CA ALA A 207 -13.71 -6.58 -1.48
C ALA A 207 -13.53 -5.41 -0.50
N GLU A 208 -13.54 -5.68 0.80
CA GLU A 208 -13.61 -4.67 1.86
C GLU A 208 -12.26 -4.01 2.14
N GLY A 209 -11.16 -4.75 2.10
CA GLY A 209 -9.83 -4.20 2.41
C GLY A 209 -9.60 -3.89 3.90
N LYS A 210 -8.34 -3.56 4.24
CA LYS A 210 -8.02 -2.97 5.55
C LYS A 210 -8.77 -1.62 5.66
N PRO A 211 -9.29 -1.20 6.82
CA PRO A 211 -9.10 -1.78 8.15
C PRO A 211 -10.17 -2.81 8.59
N HIS A 212 -10.89 -3.43 7.65
CA HIS A 212 -11.94 -4.39 7.99
C HIS A 212 -11.35 -5.65 8.69
N PRO A 213 -11.95 -6.18 9.77
CA PRO A 213 -11.29 -7.20 10.60
C PRO A 213 -11.29 -8.62 9.99
N ARG A 214 -12.15 -8.87 8.99
CA ARG A 214 -12.41 -10.20 8.42
C ARG A 214 -11.14 -10.98 8.09
N ALA A 215 -10.18 -10.36 7.43
CA ALA A 215 -8.95 -11.03 7.01
C ALA A 215 -8.16 -11.57 8.22
N LEU A 216 -8.01 -10.77 9.28
CA LEU A 216 -7.27 -11.17 10.47
C LEU A 216 -8.03 -12.21 11.31
N LEU A 217 -9.37 -12.12 11.36
CA LEU A 217 -10.22 -13.14 11.99
C LEU A 217 -10.06 -14.50 11.28
N THR A 218 -10.12 -14.52 9.95
CA THR A 218 -9.93 -15.73 9.15
C THR A 218 -8.53 -16.32 9.33
N LEU A 219 -7.49 -15.48 9.34
CA LEU A 219 -6.12 -15.94 9.59
C LEU A 219 -5.97 -16.53 11.01
N ALA A 220 -6.59 -15.93 12.03
CA ALA A 220 -6.58 -16.49 13.38
C ALA A 220 -7.19 -17.90 13.45
N GLU A 221 -8.28 -18.13 12.70
CA GLU A 221 -8.88 -19.46 12.58
C GLU A 221 -7.96 -20.45 11.86
N HIS A 222 -7.41 -20.08 10.70
CA HIS A 222 -6.53 -20.95 9.92
C HIS A 222 -5.22 -21.28 10.64
N LEU A 223 -4.67 -20.33 11.39
CA LEU A 223 -3.47 -20.50 12.20
C LEU A 223 -3.78 -21.24 13.53
N ASP A 224 -5.04 -21.54 13.84
CA ASP A 224 -5.46 -22.19 15.10
C ASP A 224 -4.82 -21.55 16.35
N SER A 225 -4.82 -20.21 16.40
CA SER A 225 -4.07 -19.44 17.41
C SER A 225 -4.96 -18.51 18.22
N LYS A 226 -4.77 -18.46 19.53
CA LYS A 226 -5.53 -17.60 20.45
C LYS A 226 -4.85 -16.27 20.73
N ASP A 227 -3.54 -16.19 20.51
CA ASP A 227 -2.74 -14.97 20.67
C ASP A 227 -2.08 -14.63 19.33
N ILE A 228 -2.63 -13.64 18.64
CA ILE A 228 -2.18 -13.20 17.32
C ILE A 228 -1.54 -11.82 17.43
N THR A 229 -0.34 -11.66 16.89
CA THR A 229 0.30 -10.35 16.71
C THR A 229 0.27 -9.98 15.23
N PHE A 230 -0.43 -8.90 14.88
CA PHE A 230 -0.43 -8.35 13.52
C PHE A 230 0.55 -7.17 13.44
N VAL A 231 1.46 -7.24 12.46
CA VAL A 231 2.54 -6.27 12.24
C VAL A 231 2.30 -5.56 10.91
N GLY A 232 2.25 -4.24 10.93
CA GLY A 232 2.01 -3.40 9.75
C GLY A 232 2.70 -2.04 9.83
N ASP A 233 2.81 -1.35 8.70
CA ASP A 233 3.40 -0.02 8.59
C ASP A 233 2.35 1.11 8.41
N THR A 234 1.06 0.75 8.34
CA THR A 234 -0.03 1.72 8.16
C THR A 234 -0.95 1.80 9.38
N LEU A 235 -1.66 2.92 9.53
CA LEU A 235 -2.69 3.06 10.57
C LEU A 235 -3.84 2.08 10.37
N ASP A 236 -4.11 1.66 9.14
CA ASP A 236 -5.18 0.71 8.85
C ASP A 236 -4.82 -0.71 9.30
N ASP A 237 -3.54 -1.06 9.38
CA ASP A 237 -3.10 -2.32 10.00
C ASP A 237 -3.42 -2.34 11.49
N ILE A 238 -3.10 -1.25 12.19
CA ILE A 238 -3.41 -1.11 13.62
C ILE A 238 -4.92 -1.17 13.85
N ARG A 239 -5.69 -0.43 13.04
CA ARG A 239 -7.15 -0.45 13.11
C ARG A 239 -7.73 -1.83 12.79
N THR A 240 -7.15 -2.58 11.84
CA THR A 240 -7.55 -3.95 11.52
C THR A 240 -7.44 -4.85 12.76
N ALA A 241 -6.31 -4.80 13.46
CA ALA A 241 -6.11 -5.56 14.69
C ALA A 241 -7.09 -5.16 15.81
N ARG A 242 -7.38 -3.86 15.96
CA ARG A 242 -8.36 -3.38 16.96
C ARG A 242 -9.78 -3.78 16.62
N ASN A 243 -10.15 -3.70 15.36
CA ASN A 243 -11.46 -4.16 14.88
C ASN A 243 -11.61 -5.67 15.09
N ALA A 244 -10.54 -6.44 14.90
CA ALA A 244 -10.55 -7.89 15.15
C ALA A 244 -10.73 -8.19 16.64
N ALA A 245 -9.99 -7.51 17.53
CA ALA A 245 -10.15 -7.63 18.97
C ALA A 245 -11.57 -7.28 19.45
N ALA A 246 -12.21 -6.29 18.84
CA ALA A 246 -13.59 -5.92 19.16
C ALA A 246 -14.61 -6.95 18.65
N ALA A 247 -14.32 -7.61 17.52
CA ALA A 247 -15.21 -8.56 16.87
C ALA A 247 -15.11 -9.99 17.44
N ASP A 248 -13.93 -10.40 17.91
CA ASP A 248 -13.68 -11.71 18.52
C ASP A 248 -13.00 -11.55 19.89
N PRO A 249 -13.79 -11.31 20.97
CA PRO A 249 -13.25 -11.10 22.31
C PRO A 249 -12.74 -12.38 22.99
N ASP A 250 -12.91 -13.55 22.35
CA ASP A 250 -12.41 -14.83 22.88
C ASP A 250 -10.95 -15.12 22.46
N ARG A 251 -10.39 -14.30 21.56
CA ARG A 251 -8.98 -14.31 21.15
C ARG A 251 -8.33 -12.96 21.43
N GLU A 252 -7.02 -12.99 21.58
CA GLU A 252 -6.20 -11.81 21.78
C GLU A 252 -5.55 -11.38 20.45
N TYR A 253 -5.81 -10.15 20.03
CA TYR A 253 -5.22 -9.54 18.84
C TYR A 253 -4.36 -8.35 19.26
N ARG A 254 -3.06 -8.45 18.99
CA ARG A 254 -2.06 -7.41 19.27
C ARG A 254 -1.68 -6.69 17.99
N ALA A 255 -1.58 -5.37 18.07
CA ALA A 255 -1.22 -4.51 16.97
C ALA A 255 0.20 -3.97 17.17
N VAL A 256 1.10 -4.23 16.22
CA VAL A 256 2.47 -3.72 16.24
C VAL A 256 2.72 -2.87 15.00
N GLY A 257 3.06 -1.61 15.20
CA GLY A 257 3.47 -0.71 14.12
C GLY A 257 4.98 -0.82 13.87
N VAL A 258 5.41 -0.73 12.62
CA VAL A 258 6.84 -0.57 12.25
C VAL A 258 7.06 0.76 11.54
N LEU A 259 8.23 1.36 11.75
CA LEU A 259 8.58 2.69 11.21
C LEU A 259 9.37 2.64 9.88
N THR A 260 9.33 1.50 9.20
CA THR A 260 10.06 1.25 7.94
C THR A 260 9.25 1.58 6.68
N GLY A 261 7.99 1.99 6.83
CA GLY A 261 7.09 2.26 5.71
C GLY A 261 6.59 3.70 5.64
N GLY A 262 5.29 3.88 5.44
CA GLY A 262 4.68 5.21 5.22
C GLY A 262 4.79 6.16 6.41
N LEU A 263 4.85 5.62 7.63
CA LEU A 263 5.06 6.37 8.88
C LEU A 263 6.47 6.11 9.42
N ALA A 264 7.17 7.17 9.81
CA ALA A 264 8.53 7.09 10.33
C ALA A 264 8.79 8.11 11.44
N GLY A 265 9.89 7.91 12.18
CA GLY A 265 10.35 8.86 13.20
C GLY A 265 9.43 8.96 14.42
N GLU A 266 9.53 10.08 15.14
CA GLU A 266 8.74 10.34 16.36
C GLU A 266 7.26 10.57 16.03
N ASP A 267 6.96 11.38 15.02
CA ASP A 267 5.58 11.65 14.58
C ASP A 267 4.84 10.36 14.16
N GLY A 268 5.52 9.46 13.42
CA GLY A 268 4.96 8.16 13.05
C GLY A 268 4.64 7.30 14.27
N ARG A 269 5.52 7.29 15.26
CA ARG A 269 5.31 6.57 16.53
C ARG A 269 4.12 7.13 17.31
N GLU A 270 4.01 8.45 17.44
CA GLU A 270 2.86 9.09 18.10
C GLU A 270 1.54 8.74 17.39
N ASN A 271 1.53 8.73 16.06
CA ASN A 271 0.36 8.38 15.26
C ASN A 271 -0.08 6.92 15.48
N PHE A 272 0.86 5.97 15.51
CA PHE A 272 0.56 4.57 15.79
C PHE A 272 0.04 4.36 17.21
N GLU A 273 0.67 5.00 18.21
CA GLU A 273 0.23 4.94 19.60
C GLU A 273 -1.19 5.52 19.76
N ALA A 274 -1.47 6.65 19.11
CA ALA A 274 -2.80 7.26 19.10
C ALA A 274 -3.86 6.38 18.41
N ALA A 275 -3.48 5.62 17.38
CA ALA A 275 -4.35 4.63 16.74
C ALA A 275 -4.54 3.34 17.55
N GLY A 276 -3.83 3.19 18.67
CA GLY A 276 -3.94 2.06 19.58
C GLY A 276 -2.96 0.93 19.28
N ALA A 277 -1.77 1.20 18.74
CA ALA A 277 -0.73 0.17 18.67
C ALA A 277 -0.33 -0.30 20.08
N ASP A 278 -0.16 -1.62 20.29
CA ASP A 278 0.39 -2.13 21.56
C ASP A 278 1.87 -1.80 21.67
N ARG A 279 2.58 -1.85 20.55
CA ARG A 279 4.01 -1.52 20.44
C ARG A 279 4.29 -0.89 19.08
N VAL A 280 5.33 -0.06 19.06
CA VAL A 280 5.90 0.50 17.83
C VAL A 280 7.39 0.15 17.80
N LEU A 281 7.82 -0.46 16.70
CA LEU A 281 9.21 -0.88 16.48
C LEU A 281 9.85 -0.01 15.39
N ASP A 282 11.17 0.14 15.46
CA ASP A 282 11.89 0.81 14.38
C ASP A 282 11.89 -0.06 13.11
N SER A 283 11.94 -1.39 13.26
CA SER A 283 11.82 -2.35 12.16
C SER A 283 11.19 -3.67 12.60
N VAL A 284 10.64 -4.44 11.65
CA VAL A 284 10.21 -5.84 11.89
C VAL A 284 11.36 -6.70 12.42
N ASN A 285 12.61 -6.32 12.17
CA ASN A 285 13.79 -7.04 12.64
C ASN A 285 13.92 -7.05 14.17
N ASP A 286 13.28 -6.11 14.87
CA ASP A 286 13.26 -6.06 16.34
C ASP A 286 12.16 -6.95 16.96
N LEU A 287 11.24 -7.47 16.13
CA LEU A 287 10.08 -8.25 16.58
C LEU A 287 10.46 -9.52 17.37
N PRO A 288 11.47 -10.34 16.95
CA PRO A 288 11.84 -11.52 17.72
C PRO A 288 12.29 -11.23 19.15
N GLY A 289 12.87 -10.04 19.40
CA GLY A 289 13.27 -9.63 20.75
C GLY A 289 12.10 -9.13 21.62
N LEU A 290 10.96 -8.82 21.01
CA LEU A 290 9.75 -8.38 21.70
C LEU A 290 8.84 -9.54 22.10
N LEU A 291 8.81 -10.61 21.30
CA LEU A 291 7.86 -11.70 21.43
C LEU A 291 8.35 -12.81 22.36
N ASP A 292 7.44 -13.31 23.20
CA ASP A 292 7.64 -14.48 24.05
C ASP A 292 6.72 -15.60 23.53
N PRO A 293 7.24 -16.80 23.21
CA PRO A 293 6.40 -17.92 22.82
C PRO A 293 5.59 -18.44 24.02
N VAL A 294 4.34 -18.84 23.75
CA VAL A 294 3.41 -19.39 24.75
C VAL A 294 3.12 -20.86 24.47
#